data_AF-A0A3A0E068-F1
#
_entry.id   AF-A0A3A0E068-F1
#
_cell.length_a   1.000
_cell.length_b   1.000
_cell.length_c   1.000
_cell.angle_alpha   90.00
_cell.angle_beta   90.00
_cell.angle_gamma   90.00
#
_symmetry.space_group_name_H-M   'P 1'
#
loop_
_entity.id
_entity.type
_entity.pdbx_description
1 polymer ?
#
loop_
_entity_poly.entity_id
_entity_poly.type
_entity_poly.pdbx_seq_one_letter_code
_entity_poly.pdbx_strand_id
1 'polypeptide(L)'
;MGYWLCNVTVVDDDAKTVLPIYSELSSHEAEVTSDNERILNADNAVVPACAKEAICIHDRGGDCRVLLAAHPAVRRQFIVRQTGERHLFHQGQKRGFDFLTRKTHLKWTHTVEHIHKNKVRKRTYDCGAVQVSLDRNGESLWLVVMNGREGGYCWLLCSFKDCASAKQAVELALKFQSAHSFGMVGVHRAGRLAG
;
A
#
# COMPACT_ATOMS: atom_id res chain seq x y z
N MET A 1 -27.48 4.97 12.60
CA MET A 1 -26.36 4.83 13.55
C MET A 1 -25.49 3.68 13.10
N GLY A 2 -24.23 3.97 12.81
CA GLY A 2 -23.26 2.98 12.36
C GLY A 2 -21.91 3.26 13.02
N TYR A 3 -21.15 2.20 13.26
CA TYR A 3 -19.80 2.30 13.79
C TYR A 3 -18.78 2.08 12.69
N TRP A 4 -17.64 2.72 12.83
CA TRP A 4 -16.46 2.54 12.00
C TRP A 4 -15.44 1.71 12.76
N LEU A 5 -14.78 0.80 12.05
CA LEU A 5 -13.81 -0.13 12.62
C LEU A 5 -12.44 0.16 12.01
N CYS A 6 -11.47 0.51 12.85
CA CYS A 6 -10.07 0.60 12.49
C CYS A 6 -9.36 -0.69 12.94
N ASN A 7 -8.86 -1.47 11.98
CA ASN A 7 -8.14 -2.73 12.26
C ASN A 7 -6.74 -2.71 11.66
N VAL A 8 -5.78 -3.22 12.44
CA VAL A 8 -4.44 -3.55 11.96
C VAL A 8 -4.22 -5.05 12.12
N THR A 9 -3.76 -5.68 11.04
CA THR A 9 -3.50 -7.11 10.98
C THR A 9 -2.10 -7.35 10.48
N VAL A 10 -1.37 -8.21 11.16
CA VAL A 10 -0.08 -8.71 10.73
C VAL A 10 -0.30 -9.97 9.92
N VAL A 11 0.36 -10.03 8.77
CA VAL A 11 0.37 -11.22 7.91
C VAL A 11 1.80 -11.64 7.70
N ASP A 12 2.08 -12.93 7.88
CA ASP A 12 3.39 -13.49 7.55
C ASP A 12 3.66 -13.54 6.05
N ASP A 13 4.90 -13.83 5.70
CA ASP A 13 5.37 -13.80 4.31
C ASP A 13 4.72 -14.87 3.42
N ASP A 14 4.23 -15.97 3.99
CA ASP A 14 3.54 -17.06 3.29
C ASP A 14 2.01 -17.03 3.46
N ALA A 15 1.48 -15.96 4.07
CA ALA A 15 0.05 -15.70 4.29
C ALA A 15 -0.68 -16.84 5.03
N LYS A 16 0.04 -17.63 5.83
CA LYS A 16 -0.56 -18.70 6.66
C LYS A 16 -1.00 -18.19 8.02
N THR A 17 -0.37 -17.11 8.49
CA THR A 17 -0.65 -16.52 9.78
C THR A 17 -1.21 -15.13 9.59
N VAL A 18 -2.44 -14.94 10.06
CA VAL A 18 -3.15 -13.67 10.04
C VAL A 18 -3.50 -13.33 11.49
N LEU A 19 -2.85 -12.29 12.03
CA LEU A 19 -3.00 -11.89 13.43
C LEU A 19 -3.59 -10.47 13.51
N PRO A 20 -4.83 -10.30 13.99
CA PRO A 20 -5.34 -8.98 14.32
C PRO A 20 -4.61 -8.48 15.57
N ILE A 21 -3.92 -7.35 15.46
CA ILE A 21 -3.09 -6.80 16.54
C ILE A 21 -3.60 -5.45 17.06
N TYR A 22 -4.55 -4.83 16.36
CA TYR A 22 -5.23 -3.62 16.80
C TYR A 22 -6.66 -3.63 16.27
N SER A 23 -7.60 -3.22 17.11
CA SER A 23 -9.00 -3.04 16.73
C SER A 23 -9.60 -1.92 17.56
N GLU A 24 -10.15 -0.91 16.89
CA GLU A 24 -10.81 0.23 17.52
C GLU A 24 -12.13 0.49 16.82
N LEU A 25 -13.20 0.58 17.59
CA LEU A 25 -14.52 0.98 17.14
C LEU A 25 -14.72 2.46 17.42
N SER A 26 -15.36 3.15 16.48
CA SER A 26 -15.67 4.56 16.62
C SER A 26 -17.05 4.92 16.07
N SER A 27 -17.64 6.00 16.58
CA SER A 27 -18.87 6.57 16.04
C SER A 27 -18.69 8.05 15.74
N HIS A 28 -18.90 8.46 14.48
CA HIS A 28 -18.86 9.89 14.10
C HIS A 28 -19.92 10.73 14.83
N GLU A 29 -20.98 10.12 15.35
CA GLU A 29 -22.02 10.81 16.09
C GLU A 29 -21.62 11.05 17.57
N ALA A 30 -20.68 10.25 18.11
CA ALA A 30 -20.28 10.29 19.51
C ALA A 30 -18.87 10.85 19.74
N GLU A 31 -18.03 10.90 18.69
CA GLU A 31 -16.61 11.25 18.79
C GLU A 31 -16.21 12.31 17.77
N VAL A 32 -15.26 13.16 18.15
CA VAL A 32 -14.73 14.24 17.32
C VAL A 32 -13.41 13.88 16.61
N THR A 33 -12.80 12.76 16.97
CA THR A 33 -11.51 12.30 16.40
C THR A 33 -11.65 12.10 14.90
N SER A 34 -10.68 12.59 14.13
CA SER A 34 -10.67 12.41 12.68
C SER A 34 -10.21 11.01 12.29
N ASP A 35 -10.61 10.51 11.12
CA ASP A 35 -10.17 9.19 10.65
C ASP A 35 -8.66 9.10 10.45
N ASN A 36 -8.05 10.20 9.98
CA ASN A 36 -6.59 10.29 9.85
C ASN A 36 -5.90 10.13 11.20
N GLU A 37 -6.43 10.76 12.24
CA GLU A 37 -5.89 10.66 13.60
C GLU A 37 -6.06 9.24 14.17
N ARG A 38 -7.20 8.58 13.94
CA ARG A 38 -7.39 7.18 14.31
C ARG A 38 -6.39 6.24 13.64
N ILE A 39 -6.17 6.40 12.33
CA ILE A 39 -5.18 5.60 11.59
C ILE A 39 -3.77 5.84 12.15
N LEU A 40 -3.39 7.09 12.41
CA LEU A 40 -2.09 7.41 13.01
C LEU A 40 -1.93 6.81 14.42
N ASN A 41 -2.99 6.84 15.24
CA ASN A 41 -2.96 6.25 16.57
C ASN A 41 -2.78 4.73 16.50
N ALA A 42 -3.50 4.07 15.59
CA ALA A 42 -3.33 2.65 15.33
C ALA A 42 -1.90 2.32 14.88
N ASP A 43 -1.36 3.06 13.91
CA ASP A 43 0.01 2.89 13.43
C ASP A 43 1.03 3.10 14.56
N ASN A 44 0.87 4.16 15.36
CA ASN A 44 1.76 4.47 16.48
C ASN A 44 1.71 3.39 17.58
N ALA A 45 0.57 2.74 17.78
CA ALA A 45 0.43 1.66 18.75
C ALA A 45 1.14 0.37 18.30
N VAL A 46 1.13 0.07 17.00
CA VAL A 46 1.57 -1.25 16.48
C VAL A 46 2.94 -1.24 15.81
N VAL A 47 3.25 -0.22 15.01
CA VAL A 47 4.45 -0.18 14.17
C VAL A 47 5.75 -0.25 14.99
N PRO A 48 5.87 0.35 16.19
CA PRO A 48 7.08 0.21 17.00
C PRO A 48 7.39 -1.22 17.43
N ALA A 49 6.37 -2.08 17.58
CA ALA A 49 6.54 -3.49 17.92
C ALA A 49 6.82 -4.39 16.70
N CYS A 50 6.69 -3.85 15.49
CA CYS A 50 6.92 -4.59 14.24
C CYS A 50 8.41 -4.59 13.84
N ALA A 51 8.81 -5.62 13.09
CA ALA A 51 10.16 -5.73 12.53
C ALA A 51 10.50 -4.53 11.63
N LYS A 52 11.78 -4.17 11.51
CA LYS A 52 12.20 -2.99 10.73
C LYS A 52 11.96 -3.14 9.24
N GLU A 53 12.02 -4.39 8.80
CA GLU A 53 11.81 -4.85 7.46
C GLU A 53 10.31 -4.90 7.13
N ALA A 54 9.44 -4.66 8.10
CA ALA A 54 8.04 -4.81 7.89
C ALA A 54 7.47 -3.76 6.93
N ILE A 55 6.51 -4.16 6.10
CA ILE A 55 5.87 -3.30 5.11
C ILE A 55 4.47 -2.97 5.58
N CYS A 56 4.21 -1.69 5.84
CA CYS A 56 2.86 -1.21 6.15
C CYS A 56 2.06 -1.01 4.87
N ILE A 57 0.87 -1.60 4.78
CA ILE A 57 0.02 -1.52 3.59
C ILE A 57 -1.26 -0.77 3.95
N HIS A 58 -1.58 0.28 3.20
CA HIS A 58 -2.84 1.00 3.35
C HIS A 58 -3.60 1.00 2.02
N ASP A 59 -4.92 0.81 2.06
CA ASP A 59 -5.80 1.00 0.90
C ASP A 59 -5.97 2.51 0.61
N ARG A 60 -6.91 2.86 -0.29
CA ARG A 60 -7.16 4.24 -0.74
C ARG A 60 -7.34 5.28 0.38
N GLY A 61 -7.86 4.88 1.54
CA GLY A 61 -7.97 5.77 2.70
C GLY A 61 -6.62 6.29 3.23
N GLY A 62 -5.53 5.56 2.96
CA GLY A 62 -4.17 5.98 3.29
C GLY A 62 -3.60 7.05 2.36
N ASP A 63 -4.22 7.30 1.20
CA ASP A 63 -3.78 8.31 0.24
C ASP A 63 -4.22 9.71 0.67
N CYS A 64 -3.74 10.15 1.83
CA CYS A 64 -3.99 11.49 2.33
C CYS A 64 -2.67 12.17 2.69
N ARG A 65 -2.62 13.50 2.59
CA ARG A 65 -1.40 14.27 2.85
C ARG A 65 -0.86 14.05 4.27
N VAL A 66 -1.76 13.93 5.25
CA VAL A 66 -1.39 13.78 6.67
C VAL A 66 -0.70 12.43 6.90
N LEU A 67 -1.29 11.34 6.41
CA LEU A 67 -0.73 9.99 6.54
C LEU A 67 0.57 9.84 5.74
N LEU A 68 0.58 10.28 4.49
CA LEU A 68 1.79 10.24 3.65
C LEU A 68 2.91 11.18 4.12
N ALA A 69 2.62 12.19 4.93
CA ALA A 69 3.67 13.01 5.59
C ALA A 69 4.14 12.39 6.91
N ALA A 70 3.27 11.63 7.58
CA ALA A 70 3.62 10.90 8.79
C ALA A 70 4.46 9.64 8.51
N HIS A 71 4.21 8.91 7.42
CA HIS A 71 4.99 7.72 7.06
C HIS A 71 6.50 7.98 6.80
N PRO A 72 6.91 9.08 6.15
CA PRO A 72 8.31 9.49 6.04
C PRO A 72 9.01 9.74 7.37
N ALA A 73 8.27 10.06 8.44
CA ALA A 73 8.86 10.24 9.77
C ALA A 73 9.37 8.93 10.39
N VAL A 74 9.04 7.77 9.79
CA VAL A 74 9.33 6.45 10.39
C VAL A 74 10.41 5.64 9.66
N ARG A 75 10.92 6.09 8.49
CA ARG A 75 11.92 5.33 7.69
C ARG A 75 11.57 3.84 7.53
N ARG A 76 10.28 3.56 7.29
CA ARG A 76 9.74 2.20 7.11
C ARG A 76 9.28 2.00 5.68
N GLN A 77 9.23 0.73 5.30
CA GLN A 77 8.72 0.34 4.00
C GLN A 77 7.20 0.41 4.02
N PHE A 78 6.59 0.87 2.93
CA PHE A 78 5.14 0.98 2.86
C PHE A 78 4.63 0.74 1.44
N ILE A 79 3.33 0.42 1.36
CA ILE A 79 2.54 0.41 0.13
C ILE A 79 1.24 1.15 0.43
N VAL A 80 1.00 2.27 -0.24
CA VAL A 80 -0.26 3.01 -0.14
C VAL A 80 -0.93 3.01 -1.49
N ARG A 81 -2.13 2.42 -1.58
CA ARG A 81 -2.92 2.49 -2.81
C ARG A 81 -3.44 3.90 -3.01
N GLN A 82 -3.21 4.43 -4.20
CA GLN A 82 -3.52 5.81 -4.52
C GLN A 82 -4.93 5.94 -5.12
N THR A 83 -5.58 7.08 -4.87
CA THR A 83 -6.85 7.45 -5.52
C THR A 83 -6.65 7.92 -6.95
N GLY A 84 -5.45 8.41 -7.26
CA GLY A 84 -5.08 8.98 -8.57
C GLY A 84 -5.32 10.49 -8.68
N GLU A 85 -5.81 11.13 -7.62
CA GLU A 85 -6.16 12.57 -7.62
C GLU A 85 -4.96 13.48 -7.30
N ARG A 86 -3.93 12.95 -6.64
CA ARG A 86 -2.76 13.74 -6.26
C ARG A 86 -1.79 13.91 -7.42
N HIS A 87 -0.85 14.83 -7.21
CA HIS A 87 0.34 14.95 -8.04
C HIS A 87 1.55 14.40 -7.30
N LEU A 88 2.50 13.88 -8.07
CA LEU A 88 3.80 13.43 -7.60
C LEU A 88 4.90 14.13 -8.40
N PHE A 89 6.11 14.14 -7.88
CA PHE A 89 7.27 14.62 -8.62
C PHE A 89 7.93 13.46 -9.35
N HIS A 90 8.11 13.62 -10.67
CA HIS A 90 8.88 12.71 -11.50
C HIS A 90 9.94 13.53 -12.24
N GLN A 91 11.21 13.14 -12.09
CA GLN A 91 12.36 13.88 -12.64
C GLN A 91 12.33 15.38 -12.27
N GLY A 92 11.99 15.67 -11.01
CA GLY A 92 11.92 17.04 -10.47
C GLY A 92 10.71 17.87 -10.92
N GLN A 93 9.79 17.29 -11.71
CA GLN A 93 8.60 17.99 -12.22
C GLN A 93 7.33 17.41 -11.61
N LYS A 94 6.41 18.29 -11.21
CA LYS A 94 5.09 17.89 -10.69
C LYS A 94 4.24 17.32 -11.83
N ARG A 95 3.70 16.13 -11.64
CA ARG A 95 2.95 15.34 -12.63
C ARG A 95 1.74 14.66 -11.99
N GLY A 96 0.63 14.64 -12.72
CA GLY A 96 -0.55 13.85 -12.35
C GLY A 96 -0.43 12.39 -12.77
N PHE A 97 -1.32 11.54 -12.27
CA PHE A 97 -1.28 10.10 -12.49
C PHE A 97 -1.50 9.71 -13.95
N ASP A 98 -2.31 10.46 -14.71
CA ASP A 98 -2.50 10.22 -16.14
C ASP A 98 -1.17 10.27 -16.92
N PHE A 99 -0.33 11.27 -16.61
CA PHE A 99 0.98 11.39 -17.22
C PHE A 99 1.88 10.22 -16.82
N LEU A 100 1.95 9.93 -15.52
CA LEU A 100 2.81 8.87 -14.97
C LEU A 100 2.42 7.50 -15.51
N THR A 101 1.12 7.23 -15.62
CA THR A 101 0.54 6.01 -16.18
C THR A 101 0.97 5.83 -17.64
N ARG A 102 0.77 6.85 -18.49
CA ARG A 102 1.19 6.79 -19.90
C ARG A 102 2.70 6.63 -20.08
N LYS A 103 3.51 7.19 -19.18
CA LYS A 103 4.97 7.10 -19.23
C LYS A 103 5.50 5.75 -18.73
N THR A 104 4.74 5.07 -17.88
CA THR A 104 5.14 3.81 -17.28
C THR A 104 4.98 2.68 -18.28
N HIS A 105 6.08 1.98 -18.58
CA HIS A 105 6.04 0.83 -19.48
C HIS A 105 5.55 -0.39 -18.69
N LEU A 106 4.38 -0.91 -19.05
CA LEU A 106 3.78 -2.09 -18.44
C LEU A 106 4.40 -3.37 -19.03
N LYS A 107 5.60 -3.72 -18.57
CA LYS A 107 6.43 -4.80 -19.13
C LYS A 107 6.14 -6.18 -18.54
N TRP A 108 5.48 -6.24 -17.39
CA TRP A 108 5.30 -7.47 -16.64
C TRP A 108 3.83 -7.80 -16.53
N THR A 109 3.50 -9.09 -16.57
CA THR A 109 2.13 -9.56 -16.40
C THR A 109 2.02 -10.35 -15.11
N HIS A 110 0.95 -10.13 -14.36
CA HIS A 110 0.68 -10.83 -13.11
C HIS A 110 -0.77 -11.31 -13.09
N THR A 111 -0.98 -12.58 -12.75
CA THR A 111 -2.31 -13.18 -12.66
C THR A 111 -2.61 -13.52 -11.21
N VAL A 112 -3.70 -12.97 -10.70
CA VAL A 112 -4.21 -13.23 -9.35
C VAL A 112 -5.45 -14.10 -9.46
N GLU A 113 -5.50 -15.15 -8.67
CA GLU A 113 -6.70 -15.95 -8.45
C GLU A 113 -7.44 -15.41 -7.23
N HIS A 114 -8.74 -15.16 -7.39
CA HIS A 114 -9.60 -14.77 -6.28
C HIS A 114 -10.88 -15.60 -6.29
N ILE A 115 -11.41 -15.86 -5.11
CA ILE A 115 -12.68 -16.56 -4.97
C ILE A 115 -13.80 -15.52 -5.01
N HIS A 116 -14.67 -15.62 -6.01
CA HIS A 116 -15.87 -14.80 -6.12
C HIS A 116 -17.10 -15.70 -6.27
N LYS A 117 -18.05 -15.60 -5.33
CA LYS A 117 -19.26 -16.45 -5.29
C LYS A 117 -18.93 -17.95 -5.39
N ASN A 118 -18.00 -18.42 -4.57
CA ASN A 118 -17.50 -19.80 -4.54
C ASN A 118 -16.88 -20.30 -5.86
N LYS A 119 -16.52 -19.40 -6.78
CA LYS A 119 -15.82 -19.73 -8.02
C LYS A 119 -14.46 -19.06 -8.04
N VAL A 120 -13.43 -19.81 -8.39
CA VAL A 120 -12.11 -19.24 -8.66
C VAL A 120 -12.19 -18.42 -9.95
N ARG A 121 -11.83 -17.15 -9.85
CA ARG A 121 -11.74 -16.22 -10.97
C ARG A 121 -10.28 -15.78 -11.10
N LYS A 122 -9.77 -15.78 -12.31
CA LYS A 122 -8.44 -15.28 -12.62
C LYS A 122 -8.56 -13.83 -13.08
N ARG A 123 -7.73 -12.95 -12.57
CA ARG A 123 -7.56 -11.60 -13.08
C ARG A 123 -6.12 -11.38 -13.46
N THR A 124 -5.91 -10.84 -14.64
CA THR A 124 -4.58 -10.56 -15.18
C THR A 124 -4.36 -9.07 -15.26
N TYR A 125 -3.20 -8.64 -14.76
CA TYR A 125 -2.75 -7.26 -14.71
C TYR A 125 -1.47 -7.10 -15.49
N ASP A 126 -1.41 -6.09 -16.35
CA ASP A 126 -0.17 -5.63 -16.94
C ASP A 126 0.40 -4.52 -16.05
N CYS A 127 1.67 -4.66 -15.68
CA CYS A 127 2.30 -3.97 -14.56
C CYS A 127 3.61 -3.31 -14.98
N GLY A 128 3.87 -2.15 -14.40
CA GLY A 128 5.12 -1.41 -14.55
C GLY A 128 5.38 -0.56 -13.32
N ALA A 129 6.57 0.02 -13.23
CA ALA A 129 6.88 0.96 -12.17
C ALA A 129 7.75 2.12 -12.66
N VAL A 130 7.62 3.25 -12.00
CA VAL A 130 8.39 4.47 -12.26
C VAL A 130 8.80 5.13 -10.95
N GLN A 131 10.00 5.72 -10.92
CA GLN A 131 10.45 6.47 -9.74
C GLN A 131 9.74 7.83 -9.64
N VAL A 132 9.32 8.16 -8.43
CA VAL A 132 8.60 9.38 -8.08
C VAL A 132 9.02 9.89 -6.70
N SER A 133 8.55 11.04 -6.29
CA SER A 133 8.69 11.58 -4.93
C SER A 133 7.43 12.37 -4.55
N LEU A 134 7.17 12.51 -3.25
CA LEU A 134 6.06 13.33 -2.74
C LEU A 134 6.35 14.83 -2.91
N ASP A 135 7.62 15.21 -2.73
CA ASP A 135 8.12 16.57 -2.84
C ASP A 135 9.27 16.65 -3.86
N ARG A 136 9.54 17.85 -4.39
CA ARG A 136 10.55 18.06 -5.45
C ARG A 136 11.94 17.49 -5.13
N ASN A 137 12.33 17.56 -3.85
CA ASN A 137 13.60 17.08 -3.33
C ASN A 137 13.39 15.98 -2.27
N GLY A 138 12.23 15.32 -2.29
CA GLY A 138 11.88 14.27 -1.34
C GLY A 138 12.59 12.95 -1.63
N GLU A 139 12.38 11.98 -0.75
CA GLU A 139 12.88 10.62 -0.95
C GLU A 139 12.31 10.00 -2.24
N SER A 140 13.14 9.19 -2.90
CA SER A 140 12.72 8.45 -4.08
C SER A 140 11.82 7.29 -3.67
N LEU A 141 10.62 7.27 -4.22
CA LEU A 141 9.61 6.23 -4.08
C LEU A 141 9.39 5.53 -5.41
N TRP A 142 8.67 4.42 -5.38
CA TRP A 142 8.18 3.74 -6.58
C TRP A 142 6.68 3.95 -6.73
N LEU A 143 6.24 4.37 -7.91
CA LEU A 143 4.85 4.25 -8.31
C LEU A 143 4.71 2.99 -9.15
N VAL A 144 4.10 1.96 -8.58
CA VAL A 144 3.71 0.74 -9.31
C VAL A 144 2.36 1.00 -9.96
N VAL A 145 2.32 0.85 -11.28
CA VAL A 145 1.13 1.00 -12.11
C VAL A 145 0.68 -0.38 -12.55
N MET A 146 -0.58 -0.69 -12.29
CA MET A 146 -1.23 -1.92 -12.72
C MET A 146 -2.43 -1.56 -13.61
N ASN A 147 -2.59 -2.27 -14.71
CA ASN A 147 -3.75 -2.16 -15.58
C ASN A 147 -4.42 -3.52 -15.68
N GLY A 148 -5.66 -3.64 -15.19
CA GLY A 148 -6.43 -4.86 -15.34
C GLY A 148 -6.86 -5.05 -16.79
N ARG A 149 -6.67 -6.25 -17.35
CA ARG A 149 -7.15 -6.55 -18.72
C ARG A 149 -8.68 -6.50 -18.85
N GLU A 150 -9.38 -6.70 -17.73
CA GLU A 150 -10.84 -6.54 -17.62
C GLU A 150 -11.26 -5.10 -17.31
N GLY A 151 -10.30 -4.17 -17.22
CA GLY A 151 -10.53 -2.74 -17.02
C GLY A 151 -10.01 -2.21 -15.68
N GLY A 152 -9.48 -0.99 -15.73
CA GLY A 152 -9.14 -0.17 -14.57
C GLY A 152 -7.67 -0.15 -14.22
N TYR A 153 -7.17 1.06 -13.94
CA TYR A 153 -5.84 1.25 -13.37
C TYR A 153 -5.88 1.13 -11.85
N CYS A 154 -4.81 0.59 -11.29
CA CYS A 154 -4.52 0.63 -9.87
C CYS A 154 -3.09 1.12 -9.70
N TRP A 155 -2.91 2.02 -8.74
CA TRP A 155 -1.62 2.63 -8.48
C TRP A 155 -1.22 2.40 -7.03
N LEU A 156 0.00 1.94 -6.82
CA LEU A 156 0.57 1.69 -5.51
C LEU A 156 1.79 2.58 -5.35
N LEU A 157 1.75 3.48 -4.37
CA LEU A 157 2.92 4.26 -3.99
C LEU A 157 3.70 3.47 -2.94
N CYS A 158 4.93 3.14 -3.26
CA CYS A 158 5.74 2.22 -2.47
C CYS A 158 7.04 2.87 -2.02
N SER A 159 7.36 2.69 -0.74
CA SER A 159 8.71 2.84 -0.21
C SER A 159 9.26 1.45 0.07
N PHE A 160 10.31 1.05 -0.63
CA PHE A 160 10.98 -0.22 -0.42
C PHE A 160 12.46 0.03 -0.18
N LYS A 161 12.99 -0.60 0.86
CA LYS A 161 14.41 -0.56 1.18
C LYS A 161 15.16 -1.40 0.14
N ASP A 162 16.30 -0.90 -0.33
CA ASP A 162 17.22 -1.61 -1.23
C ASP A 162 16.57 -2.05 -2.58
N CYS A 163 15.44 -1.45 -2.98
CA CYS A 163 14.77 -1.75 -4.25
C CYS A 163 15.42 -0.97 -5.40
N ALA A 164 16.27 -1.66 -6.17
CA ALA A 164 17.11 -1.05 -7.19
C ALA A 164 16.46 -0.95 -8.57
N SER A 165 15.32 -1.61 -8.81
CA SER A 165 14.72 -1.68 -10.14
C SER A 165 13.19 -1.66 -10.14
N ALA A 166 12.63 -1.23 -11.27
CA ALA A 166 11.20 -1.25 -11.51
C ALA A 166 10.61 -2.67 -11.45
N LYS A 167 11.37 -3.69 -11.89
CA LYS A 167 10.95 -5.10 -11.82
C LYS A 167 10.78 -5.54 -10.36
N GLN A 168 11.78 -5.27 -9.52
CA GLN A 168 11.73 -5.58 -8.09
C GLN A 168 10.59 -4.85 -7.39
N ALA A 169 10.36 -3.57 -7.72
CA ALA A 169 9.24 -2.81 -7.16
C ALA A 169 7.88 -3.45 -7.49
N VAL A 170 7.70 -3.89 -8.73
CA VAL A 170 6.49 -4.61 -9.17
C VAL A 170 6.37 -5.94 -8.44
N GLU A 171 7.42 -6.76 -8.38
CA GLU A 171 7.40 -8.07 -7.71
C GLU A 171 7.07 -7.94 -6.22
N LEU A 172 7.69 -6.99 -5.51
CA LEU A 172 7.42 -6.73 -4.10
C LEU A 172 5.97 -6.26 -3.89
N ALA A 173 5.52 -5.26 -4.66
CA ALA A 173 4.16 -4.74 -4.50
C ALA A 173 3.08 -5.81 -4.75
N LEU A 174 3.28 -6.66 -5.75
CA LEU A 174 2.32 -7.70 -6.12
C LEU A 174 2.33 -8.91 -5.17
N LYS A 175 3.51 -9.26 -4.61
CA LYS A 175 3.61 -10.27 -3.54
C LYS A 175 2.59 -9.97 -2.44
N PHE A 176 2.54 -8.71 -2.00
CA PHE A 176 1.68 -8.31 -0.90
C PHE A 176 0.26 -7.90 -1.31
N GLN A 177 0.02 -7.52 -2.57
CA GLN A 177 -1.33 -7.26 -3.05
C GLN A 177 -2.18 -8.55 -3.11
N SER A 178 -1.58 -9.68 -3.49
CA SER A 178 -2.29 -10.97 -3.60
C SER A 178 -2.76 -11.54 -2.25
N ALA A 179 -2.14 -11.11 -1.14
CA ALA A 179 -2.53 -11.48 0.22
C ALA A 179 -3.77 -10.72 0.74
N HIS A 180 -4.14 -9.61 0.11
CA HIS A 180 -5.18 -8.70 0.62
C HIS A 180 -6.29 -8.49 -0.40
N SER A 181 -7.35 -9.28 -0.26
CA SER A 181 -8.65 -8.94 -0.84
C SER A 181 -9.22 -7.75 -0.06
N PHE A 182 -8.91 -6.53 -0.50
CA PHE A 182 -9.55 -5.25 -0.15
C PHE A 182 -9.97 -5.06 1.32
N GLY A 183 -9.13 -4.31 2.06
CA GLY A 183 -9.51 -3.65 3.30
C GLY A 183 -8.77 -4.14 4.54
N MET A 184 -7.48 -3.77 4.68
CA MET A 184 -6.82 -3.81 6.00
C MET A 184 -5.47 -3.10 5.97
N VAL A 185 -5.05 -2.54 7.11
CA VAL A 185 -3.66 -2.20 7.36
C VAL A 185 -2.89 -3.49 7.57
N GLY A 186 -2.18 -3.94 6.54
CA GLY A 186 -1.37 -5.14 6.57
C GLY A 186 0.07 -4.79 6.91
N VAL A 187 0.62 -5.27 8.03
CA VAL A 187 2.06 -5.17 8.30
C VAL A 187 2.70 -6.52 7.96
N HIS A 188 3.49 -6.58 6.89
CA HIS A 188 4.18 -7.80 6.47
C HIS A 188 5.56 -7.90 7.07
N ARG A 189 5.93 -9.01 7.71
CA ARG A 189 7.30 -9.24 8.21
C ARG A 189 8.19 -9.83 7.12
N ALA A 190 9.27 -9.15 6.73
CA ALA A 190 10.32 -9.76 5.90
C ALA A 190 11.51 -10.22 6.78
N GLY A 191 11.77 -11.53 6.85
CA GLY A 191 13.05 -12.05 7.36
C GLY A 191 13.00 -13.24 8.33
N ARG A 192 13.76 -14.28 7.93
CA ARG A 192 13.91 -15.67 8.40
C ARG A 192 13.92 -15.97 9.91
N LEU A 193 13.39 -17.15 10.21
CA LEU A 193 13.73 -17.99 11.36
C LEU A 193 15.25 -18.18 11.45
N ALA A 194 15.82 -17.84 12.60
CA ALA A 194 17.12 -18.30 13.03
C ALA A 194 17.00 -18.70 14.50
N GLY A 195 17.27 -19.98 14.77
CA GLY A 195 17.34 -20.58 16.12
C GLY A 195 16.06 -21.26 16.55
#